data_AF-A0A8X8XDX5-F1
#
_entry.id   AF-A0A8X8XDX5-F1
#
_cell.length_a   1.000
_cell.length_b   1.000
_cell.length_c   1.000
_cell.angle_alpha   90.00
_cell.angle_beta   90.00
_cell.angle_gamma   90.00
#
_symmetry.space_group_name_H-M   'P 1'
#
loop_
_entity.id
_entity.type
_entity.pdbx_description
1 polymer ?
#
loop_
_entity_poly.entity_id
_entity_poly.type
_entity_poly.pdbx_seq_one_letter_code
_entity_poly.pdbx_strand_id
1 'polypeptide(L)'
;MLADWFPPVMLSSTLLSPHGVASRRVQLQLIRYYAKHGYSGDPSVASIQQVEWSDRLRLLVAPDDGRKLKYWPQNPEPFRKITTMSAQFNYYPPCSKPDQVIGLRPHTDGTVLTLLLQDSQVRGLQLLHDNKWLSVPIMPQALLVLAGDLLELMSNGIFKSPMHRVVINSEAERNSVAMFFSPDVAEEIEPLDQLVDEDRPKMFKKVTNYAGTFYNYHHQGKRAIDALRL
;
A
#
# COMPACT_ATOMS: atom_id res chain seq x y z
N MET A 1 1.13 -29.48 -33.28
CA MET A 1 0.88 -30.00 -31.92
C MET A 1 1.85 -29.28 -30.99
N LEU A 2 1.32 -28.77 -29.89
CA LEU A 2 1.90 -27.79 -28.97
C LEU A 2 3.04 -28.37 -28.12
N ALA A 3 4.26 -27.90 -28.36
CA ALA A 3 5.39 -27.82 -27.41
C ALA A 3 6.50 -27.10 -28.16
N ASP A 4 6.79 -25.83 -27.84
CA ASP A 4 8.06 -25.11 -28.15
C ASP A 4 7.98 -23.59 -27.82
N TRP A 5 7.45 -23.20 -26.66
CA TRP A 5 7.36 -21.77 -26.27
C TRP A 5 7.84 -21.43 -24.85
N PHE A 6 8.73 -22.22 -24.25
CA PHE A 6 9.47 -21.79 -23.05
C PHE A 6 10.91 -22.32 -23.07
N PRO A 7 11.95 -21.47 -22.90
CA PRO A 7 13.30 -21.95 -22.69
C PRO A 7 13.48 -22.47 -21.24
N PRO A 8 14.42 -23.41 -21.01
CA PRO A 8 14.65 -24.01 -19.71
C PRO A 8 15.22 -22.98 -18.71
N VAL A 9 14.61 -22.89 -17.53
CA VAL A 9 15.14 -22.09 -16.41
C VAL A 9 16.35 -22.81 -15.82
N MET A 10 17.55 -22.26 -16.06
CA MET A 10 18.76 -22.62 -15.34
C MET A 10 18.67 -22.06 -13.91
N LEU A 11 18.57 -22.95 -12.92
CA LEU A 11 18.80 -22.63 -11.51
C LEU A 11 20.29 -22.34 -11.32
N SER A 12 20.65 -21.09 -11.03
CA SER A 12 22.01 -20.71 -10.63
C SER A 12 22.00 -20.06 -9.24
N SER A 13 23.06 -20.34 -8.49
CA SER A 13 23.16 -20.32 -7.05
C SER A 13 23.34 -18.93 -6.41
N THR A 14 22.99 -18.92 -5.13
CA THR A 14 23.21 -17.98 -4.03
C THR A 14 24.33 -16.94 -4.24
N LEU A 15 23.98 -15.65 -4.13
CA LEU A 15 24.93 -14.56 -3.85
C LEU A 15 24.72 -14.07 -2.42
N LEU A 16 25.73 -14.30 -1.57
CA LEU A 16 25.80 -13.81 -0.20
C LEU A 16 25.98 -12.28 -0.20
N SER A 17 25.13 -11.57 0.54
CA SER A 17 25.37 -10.18 0.94
C SER A 17 26.49 -10.15 2.00
N PRO A 18 27.35 -9.11 2.06
CA PRO A 18 28.44 -9.00 3.04
C PRO A 18 27.98 -8.98 4.51
N HIS A 19 26.67 -8.90 4.77
CA HIS A 19 26.07 -8.97 6.11
C HIS A 19 25.40 -10.31 6.44
N GLY A 20 25.61 -11.35 5.62
CA GLY A 20 25.22 -12.73 5.96
C GLY A 20 23.71 -12.97 6.04
N VAL A 21 22.90 -12.18 5.33
CA VAL A 21 21.47 -12.46 5.12
C VAL A 21 21.31 -13.00 3.69
N ALA A 22 20.98 -14.29 3.58
CA ALA A 22 20.70 -14.92 2.30
C ALA A 22 19.36 -14.40 1.76
N SER A 23 19.41 -13.42 0.85
CA SER A 23 18.25 -13.01 0.06
C SER A 23 18.01 -14.08 -1.01
N ARG A 24 16.82 -14.71 -0.99
CA ARG A 24 16.33 -15.45 -2.16
C ARG A 24 15.99 -14.42 -3.25
N ARG A 25 16.97 -14.10 -4.10
CA ARG A 25 16.76 -13.23 -5.26
C ARG A 25 16.15 -14.03 -6.40
N VAL A 26 14.88 -13.78 -6.71
CA VAL A 26 14.37 -13.88 -8.08
C VAL A 26 14.25 -12.45 -8.59
N GLN A 27 15.27 -12.02 -9.31
CA GLN A 27 15.40 -10.66 -9.80
C GLN A 27 14.71 -10.55 -11.17
N LEU A 28 13.43 -10.16 -11.21
CA LEU A 28 12.80 -9.68 -12.44
C LEU A 28 13.19 -8.20 -12.63
N GLN A 29 14.34 -8.00 -13.29
CA GLN A 29 14.78 -6.71 -13.80
C GLN A 29 13.79 -6.21 -14.88
N LEU A 30 12.73 -5.50 -14.48
CA LEU A 30 12.01 -4.52 -15.33
C LEU A 30 10.93 -3.78 -14.52
N ILE A 31 11.28 -3.27 -13.34
CA ILE A 31 10.56 -2.15 -12.72
C ILE A 31 11.05 -0.87 -13.43
N ARG A 32 10.60 -0.67 -14.66
CA ARG A 32 10.63 0.64 -15.31
C ARG A 32 9.25 0.86 -15.92
N TYR A 33 8.51 1.76 -15.27
CA TYR A 33 7.34 2.45 -15.83
C TYR A 33 6.10 1.55 -16.07
N TYR A 34 5.08 1.70 -15.21
CA TYR A 34 3.69 1.29 -15.45
C TYR A 34 3.32 -0.21 -15.47
N ALA A 35 3.78 -1.00 -14.50
CA ALA A 35 3.19 -2.33 -14.34
C ALA A 35 1.90 -2.27 -13.49
N LYS A 36 0.73 -2.23 -14.16
CA LYS A 36 -0.61 -2.40 -13.55
C LYS A 36 -0.80 -3.77 -12.85
N HIS A 37 0.12 -4.70 -13.05
CA HIS A 37 0.19 -6.04 -12.46
C HIS A 37 1.66 -6.40 -12.20
N GLY A 38 2.00 -7.11 -11.11
CA GLY A 38 3.37 -7.58 -10.93
C GLY A 38 3.69 -8.22 -9.58
N TYR A 39 4.78 -9.01 -9.56
CA TYR A 39 5.43 -9.58 -8.38
C TYR A 39 6.69 -8.77 -8.06
N SER A 40 6.82 -8.21 -6.86
CA SER A 40 8.02 -7.44 -6.48
C SER A 40 8.41 -7.54 -5.00
N GLY A 41 9.72 -7.44 -4.78
CA GLY A 41 10.31 -6.82 -3.59
C GLY A 41 10.86 -5.44 -4.00
N ASP A 42 10.68 -4.41 -3.18
CA ASP A 42 11.05 -3.02 -3.54
C ASP A 42 12.58 -2.84 -3.47
N PRO A 43 13.24 -2.17 -4.44
CA PRO A 43 14.69 -1.97 -4.39
C PRO A 43 15.11 -1.16 -3.16
N SER A 44 16.16 -1.62 -2.49
CA SER A 44 16.86 -0.85 -1.46
C SER A 44 17.49 0.40 -2.08
N VAL A 45 16.96 1.58 -1.75
CA VAL A 45 17.65 2.86 -2.03
C VAL A 45 18.75 3.02 -0.99
N ALA A 46 19.95 3.45 -1.41
CA ALA A 46 21.15 3.53 -0.58
C ALA A 46 21.04 4.45 0.66
N SER A 47 19.95 5.23 0.78
CA SER A 47 19.66 6.10 1.92
C SER A 47 18.82 5.44 3.02
N ILE A 48 18.49 4.14 2.90
CA ILE A 48 17.46 3.48 3.71
C ILE A 48 18.09 2.50 4.71
N GLN A 49 17.76 2.67 6.00
CA GLN A 49 18.33 1.91 7.13
C GLN A 49 17.78 0.48 7.29
N GLN A 50 16.69 0.09 6.62
CA GLN A 50 16.05 -1.21 6.84
C GLN A 50 15.45 -1.79 5.54
N VAL A 51 15.75 -3.07 5.25
CA VAL A 51 15.32 -3.78 4.03
C VAL A 51 13.91 -4.36 4.22
N GLU A 52 13.05 -4.25 3.20
CA GLU A 52 11.73 -4.89 3.20
C GLU A 52 11.84 -6.40 2.98
N TRP A 53 11.16 -7.18 3.82
CA TRP A 53 11.16 -8.63 3.85
C TRP A 53 9.76 -9.17 3.56
N SER A 54 9.33 -8.98 2.32
CA SER A 54 8.00 -9.38 1.85
C SER A 54 8.00 -9.62 0.36
N ASP A 55 7.15 -10.55 -0.06
CA ASP A 55 6.77 -10.74 -1.45
C ASP A 55 5.36 -10.16 -1.66
N ARG A 56 5.16 -9.43 -2.75
CA ARG A 56 3.88 -8.80 -3.07
C ARG A 56 3.45 -9.10 -4.49
N LEU A 57 2.20 -9.55 -4.65
CA LEU A 57 1.52 -9.63 -5.94
C LEU A 57 0.41 -8.58 -5.97
N ARG A 58 0.49 -7.62 -6.88
CA ARG A 58 -0.57 -6.62 -7.09
C ARG A 58 -1.33 -6.93 -8.38
N LEU A 59 -2.65 -6.94 -8.30
CA LEU A 59 -3.58 -7.13 -9.41
C LEU A 59 -4.51 -5.93 -9.52
N LEU A 60 -4.75 -5.46 -10.74
CA LEU A 60 -5.86 -4.57 -11.03
C LEU A 60 -7.15 -5.43 -11.04
N VAL A 61 -8.13 -5.05 -10.23
CA VAL A 61 -9.38 -5.82 -10.05
C VAL A 61 -10.59 -5.10 -10.66
N ALA A 62 -10.51 -3.77 -10.82
CA ALA A 62 -11.53 -3.01 -11.52
C ALA A 62 -10.91 -1.79 -12.21
N PRO A 63 -11.52 -1.29 -13.31
CA PRO A 63 -12.74 -1.83 -13.92
C PRO A 63 -12.46 -3.02 -14.86
N ASP A 64 -13.34 -4.02 -14.84
CA ASP A 64 -13.34 -5.09 -15.87
C ASP A 64 -14.29 -4.79 -17.06
N ASP A 65 -15.27 -3.88 -16.87
CA ASP A 65 -16.42 -3.52 -17.74
C ASP A 65 -17.83 -3.81 -17.12
N GLY A 66 -17.91 -4.44 -15.95
CA GLY A 66 -19.17 -4.92 -15.35
C GLY A 66 -19.64 -4.34 -14.00
N ARG A 67 -19.45 -3.05 -13.67
CA ARG A 67 -19.92 -2.53 -12.37
C ARG A 67 -21.45 -2.40 -12.28
N LYS A 68 -22.06 -3.06 -11.28
CA LYS A 68 -23.45 -2.80 -10.86
C LYS A 68 -23.50 -1.62 -9.88
N LEU A 69 -23.36 -0.40 -10.41
CA LEU A 69 -23.31 0.88 -9.68
C LEU A 69 -24.48 1.11 -8.69
N LYS A 70 -25.57 0.35 -8.81
CA LYS A 70 -26.74 0.42 -7.90
C LYS A 70 -26.44 0.11 -6.42
N TYR A 71 -25.33 -0.54 -6.09
CA TYR A 71 -24.98 -0.89 -4.71
C TYR A 71 -23.88 -0.02 -4.11
N TRP A 72 -23.32 0.93 -4.87
CA TRP A 72 -22.29 1.84 -4.38
C TRP A 72 -22.93 3.03 -3.64
N PRO A 73 -22.29 3.60 -2.60
CA PRO A 73 -22.78 4.81 -1.95
C PRO A 73 -23.02 5.91 -2.99
N GLN A 74 -24.28 6.31 -3.17
CA GLN A 74 -24.66 7.34 -4.14
C GLN A 74 -24.32 8.75 -3.63
N ASN A 75 -23.98 8.88 -2.34
CA ASN A 75 -23.77 10.16 -1.70
C ASN A 75 -22.65 10.07 -0.64
N PRO A 76 -21.68 11.00 -0.61
CA PRO A 76 -21.48 12.11 -1.56
C PRO A 76 -20.94 11.67 -2.94
N GLU A 77 -21.41 12.33 -4.00
CA GLU A 77 -21.04 12.12 -5.42
C GLU A 77 -19.54 11.95 -5.69
N PRO A 78 -18.61 12.66 -5.02
CA PRO A 78 -17.17 12.45 -5.17
C PRO A 78 -16.70 11.02 -4.86
N PHE A 79 -17.39 10.25 -4.00
CA PHE A 79 -17.07 8.83 -3.76
C PHE A 79 -17.51 7.91 -4.91
N ARG A 80 -18.35 8.39 -5.84
CA ARG A 80 -18.70 7.68 -7.09
C ARG A 80 -17.51 7.54 -8.04
N LYS A 81 -16.54 8.44 -7.95
CA LYS A 81 -15.39 8.54 -8.86
C LYS A 81 -14.24 7.57 -8.54
N ILE A 82 -14.42 6.59 -7.65
CA ILE A 82 -13.44 5.52 -7.48
C ILE A 82 -13.44 4.68 -8.76
N THR A 83 -12.55 4.96 -9.70
CA THR A 83 -12.52 4.28 -11.00
C THR A 83 -11.66 3.02 -10.95
N THR A 84 -10.73 2.94 -10.01
CA THR A 84 -9.73 1.87 -9.94
C THR A 84 -9.80 1.11 -8.63
N MET A 85 -9.86 -0.22 -8.72
CA MET A 85 -9.70 -1.12 -7.57
C MET A 85 -8.52 -2.04 -7.84
N SER A 86 -7.64 -2.20 -6.85
CA SER A 86 -6.54 -3.17 -6.95
C SER A 86 -6.46 -4.02 -5.70
N ALA A 87 -6.10 -5.29 -5.85
CA ALA A 87 -5.80 -6.18 -4.75
C ALA A 87 -4.29 -6.41 -4.68
N GLN A 88 -3.73 -6.40 -3.48
CA GLN A 88 -2.36 -6.76 -3.20
C GLN A 88 -2.33 -7.91 -2.21
N PHE A 89 -1.78 -9.02 -2.65
CA PHE A 89 -1.47 -10.19 -1.84
C PHE A 89 -0.08 -9.99 -1.27
N ASN A 90 0.04 -10.06 0.05
CA ASN A 90 1.30 -9.87 0.76
C ASN A 90 1.66 -11.17 1.47
N TYR A 91 2.87 -11.64 1.22
CA TYR A 91 3.48 -12.77 1.91
C TYR A 91 4.73 -12.27 2.66
N TYR A 92 4.79 -12.52 3.96
CA TYR A 92 5.90 -12.15 4.82
C TYR A 92 6.51 -13.44 5.39
N PRO A 93 7.61 -13.97 4.84
CA PRO A 93 8.23 -15.17 5.36
C PRO A 93 8.88 -14.92 6.74
N PRO A 94 9.06 -15.95 7.59
CA PRO A 94 9.84 -15.84 8.80
C PRO A 94 11.27 -15.36 8.50
N CYS A 95 11.86 -14.61 9.43
CA CYS A 95 13.24 -14.16 9.32
C CYS A 95 14.01 -14.44 10.60
N SER A 96 15.21 -15.02 10.49
CA SER A 96 16.07 -15.30 11.64
C SER A 96 16.65 -14.05 12.32
N LYS A 97 16.54 -12.87 11.68
CA LYS A 97 17.02 -11.58 12.19
C LYS A 97 15.91 -10.51 12.04
N PRO A 98 14.75 -10.69 12.69
CA PRO A 98 13.58 -9.83 12.45
C PRO A 98 13.82 -8.36 12.84
N ASP A 99 14.76 -8.08 13.75
CA ASP A 99 15.12 -6.72 14.15
C ASP A 99 15.94 -5.96 13.08
N GLN A 100 16.49 -6.65 12.08
CA GLN A 100 17.33 -6.04 11.04
C GLN A 100 16.57 -5.72 9.75
N VAL A 101 15.32 -6.14 9.65
CA VAL A 101 14.48 -6.02 8.46
C VAL A 101 13.05 -5.62 8.86
N ILE A 102 12.26 -5.16 7.91
CA ILE A 102 10.87 -4.76 8.15
C ILE A 102 9.99 -5.47 7.14
N GLY A 103 8.76 -5.85 7.49
CA GLY A 103 7.86 -6.47 6.52
C GLY A 103 7.42 -5.45 5.48
N LEU A 104 6.94 -4.30 5.95
CA LEU A 104 6.54 -3.17 5.13
C LEU A 104 6.91 -1.88 5.86
N ARG A 105 7.60 -0.95 5.18
CA ARG A 105 8.06 0.29 5.79
C ARG A 105 6.90 1.17 6.30
N PRO A 106 7.16 2.08 7.26
CA PRO A 106 6.21 3.12 7.64
C PRO A 106 5.72 3.93 6.42
N HIS A 107 4.40 3.94 6.20
CA HIS A 107 3.75 4.69 5.13
C HIS A 107 2.30 5.03 5.50
N THR A 108 1.70 5.92 4.73
CA THR A 108 0.24 6.06 4.61
C THR A 108 -0.22 5.48 3.28
N ASP A 109 -1.51 5.18 3.14
CA ASP A 109 -2.06 4.71 1.88
C ASP A 109 -2.43 5.90 0.99
N GLY A 110 -1.90 5.95 -0.24
CA GLY A 110 -2.22 7.01 -1.22
C GLY A 110 -3.59 6.88 -1.89
N THR A 111 -4.52 6.16 -1.27
CA THR A 111 -5.83 5.76 -1.80
C THR A 111 -6.94 6.52 -1.09
N VAL A 112 -8.21 6.25 -1.42
CA VAL A 112 -9.36 6.75 -0.63
C VAL A 112 -9.59 5.82 0.57
N LEU A 113 -9.68 4.52 0.29
CA LEU A 113 -9.89 3.50 1.31
C LEU A 113 -9.03 2.27 1.02
N THR A 114 -8.65 1.58 2.10
CA THR A 114 -8.03 0.25 2.05
C THR A 114 -8.85 -0.71 2.90
N LEU A 115 -9.24 -1.84 2.32
CA LEU A 115 -9.83 -2.98 3.03
C LEU A 115 -8.75 -4.04 3.19
N LEU A 116 -8.43 -4.42 4.42
CA LEU A 116 -7.38 -5.37 4.73
C LEU A 116 -7.97 -6.62 5.38
N LEU A 117 -7.82 -7.75 4.71
CA LEU A 117 -7.94 -9.07 5.30
C LEU A 117 -6.58 -9.45 5.91
N GLN A 118 -6.52 -9.47 7.24
CA GLN A 118 -5.31 -9.86 7.96
C GLN A 118 -5.17 -11.38 8.07
N ASP A 119 -3.95 -11.81 8.34
CA ASP A 119 -3.69 -13.17 8.79
C ASP A 119 -4.53 -13.51 10.04
N SER A 120 -5.08 -14.72 10.05
CA SER A 120 -5.94 -15.19 11.14
C SER A 120 -5.18 -15.60 12.41
N GLN A 121 -3.87 -15.76 12.34
CA GLN A 121 -3.04 -16.29 13.45
C GLN A 121 -1.79 -15.45 13.71
N VAL A 122 -1.23 -14.80 12.69
CA VAL A 122 0.06 -14.10 12.79
C VAL A 122 -0.10 -12.58 12.77
N ARG A 123 0.24 -11.93 13.89
CA ARG A 123 0.27 -10.46 14.01
C ARG A 123 1.41 -9.87 13.18
N GLY A 124 1.31 -8.58 12.86
CA GLY A 124 2.40 -7.87 12.20
C GLY A 124 2.08 -6.43 11.83
N LEU A 125 0.82 -6.09 11.59
CA LEU A 125 0.43 -4.70 11.32
C LEU A 125 0.58 -3.86 12.60
N GLN A 126 1.20 -2.69 12.45
CA GLN A 126 1.28 -1.67 13.49
C GLN A 126 0.81 -0.32 12.94
N LEU A 127 0.06 0.41 13.75
CA LEU A 127 -0.38 1.79 13.49
C LEU A 127 0.42 2.74 14.38
N LEU A 128 0.79 3.91 13.85
CA LEU A 128 1.41 4.97 14.63
C LEU A 128 0.33 5.82 15.30
N HIS A 129 0.36 5.90 16.63
CA HIS A 129 -0.53 6.73 17.44
C HIS A 129 0.27 7.35 18.58
N ASP A 130 0.17 8.66 18.78
CA ASP A 130 0.92 9.41 19.80
C ASP A 130 2.44 9.10 19.80
N ASN A 131 3.03 9.06 18.61
CA ASN A 131 4.44 8.71 18.37
C ASN A 131 4.84 7.30 18.86
N LYS A 132 3.87 6.42 19.09
CA LYS A 132 4.07 5.03 19.48
C LYS A 132 3.47 4.09 18.45
N TRP A 133 4.20 3.02 18.14
CA TRP A 133 3.73 1.96 17.28
C TRP A 133 2.85 0.99 18.09
N LEU A 134 1.58 0.91 17.73
CA LEU A 134 0.60 0.03 18.36
C LEU A 134 0.30 -1.15 17.44
N SER A 135 0.47 -2.37 17.96
CA SER A 135 0.12 -3.59 17.23
C SER A 135 -1.39 -3.74 17.10
N VAL A 136 -1.87 -3.96 15.87
CA VAL A 136 -3.29 -4.21 15.60
C VAL A 136 -3.61 -5.65 16.03
N PRO A 137 -4.63 -5.88 16.87
CA PRO A 137 -5.02 -7.22 17.27
C PRO A 137 -5.64 -7.98 16.10
N ILE A 138 -5.48 -9.30 16.08
CA ILE A 138 -6.21 -10.17 15.16
C ILE A 138 -7.66 -10.20 15.63
N MET A 139 -8.56 -9.85 14.72
CA MET A 139 -10.00 -9.91 14.94
C MET A 139 -10.59 -10.96 14.00
N PRO A 140 -11.03 -12.13 14.50
CA PRO A 140 -11.63 -13.16 13.68
C PRO A 140 -12.82 -12.62 12.89
N GLN A 141 -12.93 -12.99 11.61
CA GLN A 141 -14.05 -12.63 10.73
C GLN A 141 -14.21 -11.12 10.50
N ALA A 142 -13.17 -10.32 10.72
CA ALA A 142 -13.18 -8.89 10.48
C ALA A 142 -12.29 -8.49 9.30
N LEU A 143 -12.72 -7.46 8.58
CA LEU A 143 -11.86 -6.69 7.68
C LEU A 143 -11.47 -5.40 8.40
N LEU A 144 -10.19 -5.05 8.34
CA LEU A 144 -9.74 -3.74 8.80
C LEU A 144 -9.94 -2.73 7.68
N VAL A 145 -10.59 -1.60 7.99
CA VAL A 145 -10.77 -0.49 7.06
C VAL A 145 -9.83 0.64 7.45
N LEU A 146 -8.99 1.08 6.51
CA LEU A 146 -8.11 2.22 6.69
C LEU A 146 -8.56 3.36 5.76
N ALA A 147 -8.65 4.56 6.32
CA ALA A 147 -8.74 5.78 5.52
C ALA A 147 -7.38 6.03 4.85
N GLY A 148 -7.39 6.34 3.56
CA GLY A 148 -6.20 6.76 2.83
C GLY A 148 -6.08 8.29 2.74
N ASP A 149 -4.95 8.74 2.20
CA ASP A 149 -4.59 10.15 2.05
C ASP A 149 -5.63 10.92 1.23
N LEU A 150 -6.21 10.30 0.20
CA LEU A 150 -7.21 10.98 -0.63
C LEU A 150 -8.53 11.18 0.13
N LEU A 151 -8.90 10.27 1.03
CA LEU A 151 -10.07 10.48 1.89
C LEU A 151 -9.80 11.57 2.93
N GLU A 152 -8.61 11.63 3.53
CA GLU A 152 -8.24 12.74 4.42
C GLU A 152 -8.30 14.08 3.67
N LEU A 153 -7.79 14.13 2.44
CA LEU A 153 -7.81 15.33 1.60
C LEU A 153 -9.25 15.76 1.26
N MET A 154 -10.05 14.86 0.68
CA MET A 154 -11.45 15.15 0.28
C MET A 154 -12.31 15.54 1.48
N SER A 155 -12.12 14.89 2.62
CA SER A 155 -12.90 15.17 3.83
C SER A 155 -12.45 16.42 4.59
N ASN A 156 -11.53 17.21 4.02
CA ASN A 156 -10.90 18.34 4.69
C ASN A 156 -10.40 17.94 6.09
N GLY A 157 -9.74 16.79 6.20
CA GLY A 157 -9.11 16.33 7.43
C GLY A 157 -10.03 15.74 8.51
N ILE A 158 -11.32 15.50 8.23
CA ILE A 158 -12.22 14.80 9.18
C ILE A 158 -11.74 13.37 9.41
N PHE A 159 -11.47 12.63 8.34
CA PHE A 159 -10.83 11.33 8.42
C PHE A 159 -9.31 11.51 8.42
N LYS A 160 -8.61 10.71 9.22
CA LYS A 160 -7.15 10.70 9.27
C LYS A 160 -6.60 9.44 8.63
N SER A 161 -5.68 9.62 7.69
CA SER A 161 -4.89 8.55 7.08
C SER A 161 -3.79 8.12 8.04
N PRO A 162 -3.89 6.92 8.66
CA PRO A 162 -2.98 6.50 9.69
C PRO A 162 -1.66 6.03 9.08
N MET A 163 -0.55 6.52 9.63
CA MET A 163 0.75 5.95 9.32
C MET A 163 0.82 4.53 9.92
N HIS A 164 1.25 3.58 9.10
CA HIS A 164 1.27 2.18 9.46
C HIS A 164 2.49 1.46 8.88
N ARG A 165 2.86 0.34 9.48
CA ARG A 165 3.97 -0.52 9.04
C ARG A 165 3.63 -1.98 9.29
N VAL A 166 4.39 -2.89 8.70
CA VAL A 166 4.30 -4.32 9.01
C VAL A 166 5.64 -4.79 9.56
N VAL A 167 5.65 -5.35 10.77
CA VAL A 167 6.81 -6.03 11.34
C VAL A 167 6.76 -7.52 11.01
N ILE A 168 7.92 -8.17 11.03
CA ILE A 168 8.05 -9.62 10.83
C ILE A 168 8.51 -10.30 12.10
N ASN A 169 8.45 -11.63 12.11
CA ASN A 169 8.88 -12.47 13.22
C ASN A 169 9.76 -13.61 12.70
N SER A 170 10.37 -14.37 13.62
CA SER A 170 11.26 -15.49 13.29
C SER A 170 10.59 -16.87 13.24
N GLU A 171 9.32 -16.96 13.61
CA GLU A 171 8.65 -18.23 13.92
C GLU A 171 7.66 -18.65 12.82
N ALA A 172 6.89 -17.72 12.27
CA ALA A 172 5.78 -18.01 11.37
C ALA A 172 5.64 -16.98 10.25
N GLU A 173 5.29 -17.46 9.06
CA GLU A 173 4.91 -16.62 7.94
C GLU A 173 3.62 -15.86 8.24
N ARG A 174 3.45 -14.69 7.62
CA ARG A 174 2.22 -13.92 7.67
C ARG A 174 1.68 -13.69 6.27
N ASN A 175 0.39 -13.87 6.08
CA ASN A 175 -0.30 -13.54 4.84
C ASN A 175 -1.30 -12.40 5.05
N SER A 176 -1.53 -11.57 4.04
CA SER A 176 -2.65 -10.64 4.05
C SER A 176 -3.05 -10.21 2.65
N VAL A 177 -4.32 -9.84 2.49
CA VAL A 177 -4.84 -9.27 1.24
C VAL A 177 -5.33 -7.86 1.51
N ALA A 178 -4.73 -6.89 0.85
CA ALA A 178 -5.13 -5.49 0.89
C ALA A 178 -5.85 -5.13 -0.41
N MET A 179 -7.01 -4.51 -0.30
CA MET A 179 -7.80 -4.05 -1.43
C MET A 179 -7.89 -2.53 -1.39
N PHE A 180 -7.41 -1.88 -2.44
CA PHE A 180 -7.24 -0.45 -2.53
C PHE A 180 -8.29 0.16 -3.46
N PHE A 181 -8.88 1.27 -3.03
CA PHE A 181 -9.90 2.01 -3.75
C PHE A 181 -9.36 3.40 -4.08
N SER A 182 -9.15 3.68 -5.36
CA SER A 182 -8.59 4.97 -5.83
C SER A 182 -9.43 5.59 -6.94
N PRO A 183 -9.47 6.93 -7.01
CA PRO A 183 -10.00 7.66 -8.16
C PRO A 183 -9.05 7.55 -9.36
N ASP A 184 -9.49 8.06 -10.49
CA ASP A 184 -8.66 8.13 -11.70
C ASP A 184 -7.45 9.04 -11.47
N VAL A 185 -6.32 8.70 -12.07
CA VAL A 185 -5.08 9.49 -12.00
C VAL A 185 -5.22 10.86 -12.67
N ALA A 186 -6.16 11.01 -13.62
CA ALA A 186 -6.43 12.27 -14.31
C ALA A 186 -7.36 13.22 -13.54
N GLU A 187 -8.00 12.77 -12.47
CA GLU A 187 -8.95 13.58 -11.71
C GLU A 187 -8.24 14.60 -10.82
N GLU A 188 -8.80 15.81 -10.77
CA GLU A 188 -8.44 16.79 -9.75
C GLU A 188 -9.15 16.45 -8.44
N ILE A 189 -8.41 16.49 -7.34
CA ILE A 189 -8.92 16.17 -6.02
C ILE A 189 -8.64 17.36 -5.10
N GLU A 190 -9.67 17.80 -4.39
CA GLU A 190 -9.59 18.87 -3.40
C GLU A 190 -10.57 18.61 -2.25
N PRO A 191 -10.44 19.31 -1.11
CA PRO A 191 -11.45 19.29 -0.06
C PRO A 191 -12.84 19.59 -0.60
N LEU A 192 -13.84 18.80 -0.19
CA LEU A 192 -15.22 19.02 -0.62
C LEU A 192 -15.76 20.32 -0.05
N ASP A 193 -16.35 21.17 -0.89
CA ASP A 193 -16.87 22.48 -0.50
C ASP A 193 -17.86 22.39 0.67
N GLN A 194 -18.66 21.31 0.75
CA GLN A 194 -19.62 21.12 1.86
C GLN A 194 -18.97 20.81 3.21
N LEU A 195 -17.67 20.51 3.23
CA LEU A 195 -16.87 20.17 4.42
C LEU A 195 -15.87 21.27 4.78
N VAL A 196 -15.96 22.42 4.09
CA VAL A 196 -15.20 23.64 4.34
C VAL A 196 -16.18 24.69 4.88
N ASP A 197 -15.87 25.23 6.04
CA ASP A 197 -16.66 26.28 6.70
C ASP A 197 -15.74 27.19 7.53
N GLU A 198 -16.31 28.13 8.29
CA GLU A 198 -15.54 29.07 9.12
C GLU A 198 -14.77 28.36 10.25
N ASP A 199 -15.32 27.28 10.82
CA ASP A 199 -14.71 26.50 11.89
C ASP A 199 -13.68 25.49 11.36
N ARG A 200 -13.82 25.08 10.09
CA ARG A 200 -12.91 24.20 9.37
C ARG A 200 -12.54 24.81 8.01
N PRO A 201 -11.62 25.78 7.99
CA PRO A 201 -11.15 26.35 6.73
C PRO A 201 -10.48 25.27 5.87
N LYS A 202 -10.33 25.56 4.57
CA LYS A 202 -9.67 24.66 3.63
C LYS A 202 -8.24 24.37 4.11
N MET A 203 -7.93 23.11 4.43
CA MET A 203 -6.61 22.72 4.98
C MET A 203 -5.66 22.14 3.93
N PHE A 204 -6.16 21.78 2.74
CA PHE A 204 -5.37 21.15 1.69
C PHE A 204 -5.52 21.87 0.36
N LYS A 205 -4.40 21.94 -0.37
CA LYS A 205 -4.33 22.39 -1.76
C LYS A 205 -5.01 21.34 -2.67
N LYS A 206 -5.59 21.82 -3.76
CA LYS A 206 -6.01 20.99 -4.89
C LYS A 206 -4.79 20.26 -5.46
N VAL A 207 -4.98 19.00 -5.85
CA VAL A 207 -3.93 18.18 -6.47
C VAL A 207 -4.47 17.45 -7.70
N THR A 208 -3.64 17.40 -8.74
CA THR A 208 -3.84 16.56 -9.93
C THR A 208 -2.76 15.48 -9.92
N ASN A 209 -3.09 14.24 -10.33
CA ASN A 209 -2.15 13.11 -10.34
C ASN A 209 -1.46 12.90 -8.97
N TYR A 210 -2.26 12.67 -7.93
CA TYR A 210 -1.73 12.43 -6.58
C TYR A 210 -0.75 11.26 -6.51
N ALA A 211 -0.89 10.25 -7.39
CA ALA A 211 0.03 9.12 -7.46
C ALA A 211 1.50 9.56 -7.63
N GLY A 212 1.77 10.58 -8.46
CA GLY A 212 3.13 11.12 -8.63
C GLY A 212 3.69 11.70 -7.32
N THR A 213 2.90 12.52 -6.64
CA THR A 213 3.24 13.07 -5.32
C THR A 213 3.47 11.94 -4.31
N PHE A 214 2.58 10.95 -4.27
CA PHE A 214 2.66 9.82 -3.36
C PHE A 214 4.01 9.09 -3.47
N TYR A 215 4.42 8.68 -4.67
CA TYR A 215 5.67 7.94 -4.84
C TYR A 215 6.92 8.75 -4.46
N ASN A 216 6.92 10.07 -4.67
CA ASN A 216 8.04 10.94 -4.30
C ASN A 216 8.30 10.98 -2.79
N TYR A 217 7.24 10.89 -1.97
CA TYR A 217 7.35 10.94 -0.50
C TYR A 217 7.33 9.56 0.15
N HIS A 218 6.69 8.56 -0.47
CA HIS A 218 6.58 7.20 0.05
C HIS A 218 7.96 6.59 0.34
N HIS A 219 8.93 6.75 -0.57
CA HIS A 219 10.28 6.22 -0.37
C HIS A 219 11.06 6.91 0.77
N GLN A 220 10.62 8.08 1.23
CA GLN A 220 11.20 8.81 2.36
C GLN A 220 10.54 8.43 3.71
N GLY A 221 9.52 7.56 3.72
CA GLY A 221 8.75 7.23 4.92
C GLY A 221 7.93 8.40 5.46
N LYS A 222 7.62 9.39 4.62
CA LYS A 222 6.84 10.59 4.97
C LYS A 222 5.42 10.46 4.42
N ARG A 223 4.46 11.12 5.08
CA ARG A 223 3.09 11.22 4.59
C ARG A 223 3.08 12.17 3.40
N ALA A 224 2.71 11.69 2.22
CA ALA A 224 2.71 12.50 1.00
C ALA A 224 1.70 13.66 1.07
N ILE A 225 0.58 13.44 1.77
CA ILE A 225 -0.47 14.46 1.96
C ILE A 225 0.01 15.70 2.72
N ASP A 226 1.04 15.60 3.57
CA ASP A 226 1.53 16.73 4.35
C ASP A 226 2.14 17.82 3.45
N ALA A 227 2.64 17.46 2.26
CA ALA A 227 3.13 18.41 1.26
C ALA A 227 2.00 19.24 0.62
N LEU A 228 0.75 18.82 0.78
CA LEU A 228 -0.44 19.51 0.25
C LEU A 228 -1.12 20.41 1.28
N ARG A 229 -0.67 20.42 2.54
CA ARG A 229 -1.26 21.29 3.56
C ARG A 229 -1.08 22.77 3.21
N LEU A 230 -2.08 23.58 3.57
CA LEU A 230 -2.07 25.05 3.47
C LEU A 230 -1.43 25.69 4.70
#